data_AF-A0A4R5P4E4-F1
#
_entry.id   AF-A0A4R5P4E4-F1
#
_cell.length_a   1.000
_cell.length_b   1.000
_cell.length_c   1.000
_cell.angle_alpha   90.00
_cell.angle_beta   90.00
_cell.angle_gamma   90.00
#
_symmetry.space_group_name_H-M   'P 1'
#
loop_
_entity.id
_entity.type
_entity.pdbx_description
1 polymer ?
#
loop_
_entity_poly.entity_id
_entity_poly.type
_entity_poly.pdbx_seq_one_letter_code
_entity_poly.pdbx_strand_id
1 'polypeptide(L)'
;MSAGGSKRAIIAALAANAGIAVAKFVGFAITGSSSMLAESVHSIADTSNQGLLLYGQRAASKEADRLHPFGYGRSRFFYSFVVALVLFTLGSVFALYEGYHKIHAPEHLQSPIVAIVILAVAIALEGYSFRTAFIESRPLKGGASWWQFIRNSRNPELPVVLLEDTGALLGLAFALFGVGMTIVTGDPVWDGIGTMAIGVLLGIIAIVLMVEMKSLLIGEGATAAQEQAILGALAGTEHVERVIHCRTQYLGPEELLVAAKIAITPSADLPRVAATIDAAERRVREAVPIAQVIYLEPDLDRSAAIS
;
A
#
# COMPACT_ATOMS: atom_id res chain seq x y z
N MET A 1 17.48 -3.80 1.66
CA MET A 1 17.80 -2.54 0.95
C MET A 1 16.52 -1.71 0.71
N SER A 2 15.71 -1.41 1.74
CA SER A 2 14.27 -1.19 1.50
C SER A 2 13.68 0.17 1.92
N ALA A 3 14.29 0.92 2.84
CA ALA A 3 13.75 2.23 3.26
C ALA A 3 14.03 3.37 2.26
N GLY A 4 15.15 3.32 1.54
CA GLY A 4 15.59 4.39 0.64
C GLY A 4 14.85 4.43 -0.69
N GLY A 5 14.41 3.28 -1.21
CA GLY A 5 13.67 3.18 -2.48
C GLY A 5 12.25 3.70 -2.34
N SER A 6 11.47 3.17 -1.39
CA SER A 6 10.09 3.60 -1.12
C SER A 6 9.98 5.11 -0.85
N LYS A 7 10.89 5.67 -0.03
CA LYS A 7 10.88 7.12 0.26
C LYS A 7 11.17 7.97 -0.99
N ARG A 8 12.08 7.54 -1.87
CA ARG A 8 12.38 8.24 -3.13
C ARG A 8 11.18 8.18 -4.08
N ALA A 9 10.53 7.03 -4.21
CA ALA A 9 9.31 6.85 -4.97
C ALA A 9 8.23 7.85 -4.54
N ILE A 10 7.96 7.91 -3.23
CA ILE A 10 6.91 8.76 -2.66
C ILE A 10 7.25 10.25 -2.84
N ILE A 11 8.52 10.65 -2.69
CA ILE A 11 8.93 12.04 -2.93
C ILE A 11 8.81 12.41 -4.41
N ALA A 12 9.17 11.51 -5.32
CA ALA A 12 9.02 11.74 -6.75
C ALA A 12 7.53 11.87 -7.14
N ALA A 13 6.68 10.97 -6.63
CA ALA A 13 5.23 11.03 -6.81
C ALA A 13 4.63 12.32 -6.23
N LEU A 14 5.02 12.72 -5.00
CA LEU A 14 4.60 13.97 -4.38
C LEU A 14 4.93 15.19 -5.26
N ALA A 15 6.17 15.24 -5.79
CA ALA A 15 6.59 16.36 -6.64
C ALA A 15 5.82 16.40 -7.96
N ALA A 16 5.57 15.25 -8.57
CA ALA A 16 4.77 15.14 -9.79
C ALA A 16 3.32 15.57 -9.54
N ASN A 17 2.67 15.03 -8.50
CA ASN A 17 1.28 15.31 -8.15
C ASN A 17 1.07 16.77 -7.74
N ALA A 18 2.02 17.35 -6.99
CA ALA A 18 1.99 18.78 -6.68
C ALA A 18 2.09 19.64 -7.96
N GLY A 19 2.94 19.26 -8.91
CA GLY A 19 3.04 19.93 -10.22
C GLY A 19 1.75 19.86 -11.02
N ILE A 20 1.10 18.69 -11.06
CA ILE A 20 -0.20 18.48 -11.71
C ILE A 20 -1.28 19.31 -11.02
N ALA A 21 -1.34 19.31 -9.69
CA ALA A 21 -2.30 20.09 -8.91
C ALA A 21 -2.19 21.59 -9.22
N VAL A 22 -0.97 22.14 -9.29
CA VAL A 22 -0.74 23.54 -9.67
C VAL A 22 -1.21 23.81 -11.10
N ALA A 23 -0.88 22.94 -12.06
CA ALA A 23 -1.28 23.11 -13.45
C ALA A 23 -2.82 23.12 -13.62
N LYS A 24 -3.52 22.18 -12.96
CA LYS A 24 -4.98 22.11 -12.97
C LYS A 24 -5.62 23.32 -12.30
N PHE A 25 -5.07 23.79 -11.17
CA PHE A 25 -5.58 24.96 -10.46
C PHE A 25 -5.43 26.25 -11.27
N VAL A 26 -4.30 26.42 -11.97
CA VAL A 26 -4.13 27.53 -12.92
C VAL A 26 -5.13 27.41 -14.07
N GLY A 27 -5.34 26.20 -14.60
CA GLY A 27 -6.37 25.92 -15.61
C GLY A 27 -7.78 26.32 -15.13
N PHE A 28 -8.13 26.01 -13.88
CA PHE A 28 -9.36 26.49 -13.26
C PHE A 28 -9.41 28.01 -13.18
N ALA A 29 -8.37 28.67 -12.65
CA ALA A 29 -8.34 30.13 -12.50
C ALA A 29 -8.53 30.88 -13.82
N ILE A 30 -8.05 30.30 -14.93
CA ILE A 30 -8.21 30.86 -16.28
C ILE A 30 -9.62 30.57 -16.84
N THR A 31 -10.14 29.36 -16.64
CA THR A 31 -11.39 28.91 -17.27
C THR A 31 -12.65 29.23 -16.48
N GLY A 32 -12.53 29.43 -15.16
CA GLY A 32 -13.67 29.55 -14.24
C GLY A 32 -14.54 28.28 -14.15
N SER A 33 -14.09 27.16 -14.74
CA SER A 33 -14.92 25.96 -14.88
C SER A 33 -15.04 25.18 -13.57
N SER A 34 -16.27 24.91 -13.13
CA SER A 34 -16.57 24.03 -11.99
C SER A 34 -15.94 22.64 -12.15
N SER A 35 -15.94 22.09 -13.36
CA SER A 35 -15.29 20.81 -13.66
C SER A 35 -13.77 20.87 -13.49
N MET A 36 -13.12 21.99 -13.80
CA MET A 36 -11.68 22.17 -13.56
C MET A 36 -11.36 22.39 -12.08
N LEU A 37 -12.26 23.01 -11.32
CA LEU A 37 -12.13 23.11 -9.86
C LEU A 37 -12.19 21.72 -9.21
N ALA A 38 -13.16 20.89 -9.61
CA ALA A 38 -13.29 19.50 -9.14
C ALA A 38 -12.02 18.68 -9.41
N GLU A 39 -11.47 18.78 -10.62
CA GLU A 39 -10.20 18.14 -11.01
C GLU A 39 -9.00 18.66 -10.21
N SER A 40 -8.98 19.94 -9.87
CA SER A 40 -7.93 20.55 -9.05
C SER A 40 -8.00 20.07 -7.59
N VAL A 41 -9.22 19.95 -7.04
CA VAL A 41 -9.46 19.39 -5.70
C VAL A 41 -9.03 17.93 -5.64
N HIS A 42 -9.27 17.16 -6.70
CA HIS A 42 -8.79 15.77 -6.80
C HIS A 42 -7.27 15.69 -6.69
N SER A 43 -6.52 16.48 -7.47
CA SER A 43 -5.04 16.45 -7.41
C SER A 43 -4.46 17.01 -6.10
N ILE A 44 -5.20 17.86 -5.38
CA ILE A 44 -4.85 18.24 -4.00
C ILE A 44 -5.04 17.05 -3.04
N ALA A 45 -6.12 16.28 -3.21
CA ALA A 45 -6.36 15.07 -2.44
C ALA A 45 -5.27 14.03 -2.70
N ASP A 46 -4.86 13.84 -3.95
CA ASP A 46 -3.75 12.95 -4.33
C ASP A 46 -2.45 13.39 -3.67
N THR A 47 -2.09 14.68 -3.77
CA THR A 47 -0.90 15.23 -3.09
C THR A 47 -0.95 15.02 -1.56
N SER A 48 -2.15 15.06 -0.99
CA SER A 48 -2.38 14.79 0.44
C SER A 48 -2.16 13.31 0.80
N ASN A 49 -2.42 12.37 -0.13
CA ASN A 49 -2.10 10.95 0.05
C ASN A 49 -0.60 10.79 0.34
N GLN A 50 0.27 11.32 -0.53
CA GLN A 50 1.72 11.18 -0.36
C GLN A 50 2.21 11.89 0.92
N GLY A 51 1.61 13.03 1.28
CA GLY A 51 1.88 13.70 2.55
C GLY A 51 1.58 12.82 3.77
N LEU A 52 0.43 12.14 3.78
CA LEU A 52 0.05 11.20 4.84
C LEU A 52 0.94 9.97 4.87
N LEU A 53 1.32 9.41 3.72
CA LEU A 53 2.25 8.28 3.65
C LEU A 53 3.63 8.65 4.22
N LEU A 54 4.18 9.83 3.85
CA LEU A 54 5.43 10.34 4.41
C LEU A 54 5.34 10.58 5.92
N TYR A 55 4.22 11.11 6.39
CA TYR A 55 3.98 11.27 7.82
C TYR A 55 3.92 9.91 8.53
N GLY A 56 3.27 8.91 7.93
CA GLY A 56 3.25 7.55 8.46
C GLY A 56 4.63 6.90 8.52
N GLN A 57 5.50 7.15 7.53
CA GLN A 57 6.90 6.71 7.57
C GLN A 57 7.67 7.36 8.72
N ARG A 58 7.49 8.66 8.93
CA ARG A 58 8.12 9.39 10.04
C ARG A 58 7.61 8.93 11.40
N ALA A 59 6.30 8.70 11.52
CA ALA A 59 5.70 8.17 12.74
C ALA A 59 6.24 6.77 13.05
N ALA A 60 6.39 5.92 12.03
CA ALA A 60 6.92 4.57 12.18
C ALA A 60 8.40 4.50 12.53
N SER A 61 9.19 5.54 12.24
CA SER A 61 10.60 5.61 12.66
C SER A 61 10.80 5.97 14.13
N LYS A 62 9.72 6.23 14.88
CA LYS A 62 9.80 6.50 16.31
C LYS A 62 10.22 5.21 17.05
N GLU A 63 11.20 5.34 17.93
CA GLU A 63 11.68 4.24 18.79
C GLU A 63 10.60 3.75 19.76
N ALA A 64 10.78 2.52 20.25
CA ALA A 64 9.92 1.91 21.25
C ALA A 64 9.92 2.70 22.56
N ASP A 65 8.75 2.77 23.20
CA ASP A 65 8.57 3.37 24.52
C ASP A 65 7.75 2.44 25.42
N ARG A 66 7.50 2.85 26.66
CA ARG A 66 6.76 2.04 27.64
C ARG A 66 5.33 1.72 27.21
N LEU A 67 4.70 2.60 26.42
CA LEU A 67 3.34 2.39 25.93
C LEU A 67 3.34 1.50 24.68
N HIS A 68 4.38 1.60 23.85
CA HIS A 68 4.56 0.85 22.62
C HIS A 68 5.91 0.09 22.65
N PRO A 69 5.98 -1.06 23.35
CA PRO A 69 7.24 -1.78 23.56
C PRO A 69 7.84 -2.39 22.29
N PHE A 70 7.02 -2.59 21.26
CA PHE A 70 7.44 -3.05 19.93
C PHE A 70 7.63 -1.88 18.94
N GLY A 71 7.66 -0.64 19.42
CA GLY A 71 7.80 0.54 18.56
C GLY A 71 6.54 0.89 17.77
N TYR A 72 6.74 1.72 16.75
CA TYR A 72 5.67 2.37 15.99
C TYR A 72 5.59 1.90 14.53
N GLY A 73 6.23 0.77 14.17
CA GLY A 73 6.26 0.26 12.78
C GLY A 73 4.88 0.20 12.10
N ARG A 74 3.84 -0.19 12.85
CA ARG A 74 2.44 -0.26 12.39
C ARG A 74 1.83 1.08 11.98
N SER A 75 2.43 2.21 12.34
CA SER A 75 1.97 3.53 11.89
C SER A 75 1.90 3.61 10.36
N ARG A 76 2.82 2.98 9.62
CA ARG A 76 2.74 2.94 8.14
C ARG A 76 1.46 2.26 7.64
N PHE A 77 1.07 1.14 8.25
CA PHE A 77 -0.19 0.46 7.91
C PHE A 77 -1.40 1.34 8.26
N PHE A 78 -1.38 1.98 9.43
CA PHE A 78 -2.45 2.87 9.88
C PHE A 78 -2.66 4.05 8.94
N TYR A 79 -1.61 4.80 8.59
CA TYR A 79 -1.76 5.97 7.69
C TYR A 79 -2.12 5.56 6.27
N SER A 80 -1.64 4.40 5.79
CA SER A 80 -2.07 3.85 4.49
C SER A 80 -3.55 3.44 4.51
N PHE A 81 -4.04 2.89 5.62
CA PHE A 81 -5.47 2.63 5.82
C PHE A 81 -6.29 3.91 5.86
N VAL A 82 -5.80 4.96 6.54
CA VAL A 82 -6.47 6.28 6.58
C VAL A 82 -6.57 6.88 5.17
N VAL A 83 -5.52 6.78 4.35
CA VAL A 83 -5.55 7.19 2.95
C VAL A 83 -6.64 6.44 2.18
N ALA A 84 -6.66 5.10 2.27
CA ALA A 84 -7.68 4.27 1.62
C ALA A 84 -9.10 4.61 2.08
N LEU A 85 -9.29 4.81 3.39
CA LEU A 85 -10.59 5.08 3.99
C LEU A 85 -11.10 6.48 3.68
N VAL A 86 -10.26 7.51 3.82
CA VAL A 86 -10.69 8.90 3.70
C VAL A 86 -10.62 9.33 2.24
N LEU A 87 -9.43 9.34 1.64
CA LEU A 87 -9.20 10.07 0.40
C LEU A 87 -9.86 9.38 -0.80
N PHE A 88 -9.74 8.05 -0.92
CA PHE A 88 -10.42 7.32 -2.00
C PHE A 88 -11.94 7.23 -1.82
N THR A 89 -12.44 7.03 -0.59
CA THR A 89 -13.89 6.98 -0.36
C THR A 89 -14.54 8.35 -0.58
N LEU A 90 -13.95 9.43 -0.06
CA LEU A 90 -14.47 10.77 -0.31
C LEU A 90 -14.41 11.12 -1.80
N GLY A 91 -13.30 10.77 -2.49
CA GLY A 91 -13.19 10.94 -3.94
C GLY A 91 -14.26 10.19 -4.71
N SER A 92 -14.54 8.94 -4.32
CA SER A 92 -15.60 8.12 -4.91
C SER A 92 -16.99 8.74 -4.71
N VAL A 93 -17.35 9.09 -3.45
CA VAL A 93 -18.65 9.69 -3.13
C VAL A 93 -18.84 11.03 -3.84
N PHE A 94 -17.80 11.87 -3.86
CA PHE A 94 -17.84 13.16 -4.54
C PHE A 94 -18.05 12.99 -6.05
N ALA A 95 -17.29 12.11 -6.71
CA ALA A 95 -17.46 11.87 -8.14
C ALA A 95 -18.82 11.25 -8.48
N LEU A 96 -19.34 10.35 -7.64
CA LEU A 96 -20.70 9.82 -7.82
C LEU A 96 -21.78 10.90 -7.66
N TYR A 97 -21.61 11.78 -6.67
CA TYR A 97 -22.52 12.92 -6.45
C TYR A 97 -22.50 13.89 -7.66
N GLU A 98 -21.31 14.29 -8.10
CA GLU A 98 -21.12 15.19 -9.23
C GLU A 98 -21.64 14.56 -10.54
N GLY A 99 -21.33 13.29 -10.77
CA GLY A 99 -21.82 12.55 -11.93
C GLY A 99 -23.35 12.45 -11.96
N TYR A 100 -23.98 12.17 -10.81
CA TYR A 100 -25.43 12.19 -10.69
C TYR A 100 -26.02 13.57 -11.02
N HIS A 101 -25.39 14.64 -10.53
CA HIS A 101 -25.83 16.01 -10.78
C HIS A 101 -25.71 16.38 -12.26
N LYS A 102 -24.57 16.08 -12.91
CA LYS A 102 -24.36 16.31 -14.35
C LYS A 102 -25.34 15.55 -15.24
N ILE A 103 -25.81 14.38 -14.81
CA ILE A 103 -26.83 13.60 -15.55
C ILE A 103 -28.23 14.21 -15.35
N HIS A 104 -28.57 14.66 -14.15
CA HIS A 104 -29.92 15.18 -13.84
C HIS A 104 -30.12 16.65 -14.23
N ALA A 105 -29.06 17.45 -14.19
CA ALA A 105 -29.05 18.85 -14.60
C ALA A 105 -27.87 19.08 -15.55
N PRO A 106 -28.00 18.66 -16.83
CA PRO A 106 -26.88 18.72 -17.77
C PRO A 106 -26.53 20.16 -18.14
N GLU A 107 -25.29 20.54 -17.85
CA GLU A 107 -24.73 21.84 -18.23
C GLU A 107 -23.78 21.68 -19.42
N HIS A 108 -23.78 22.67 -20.31
CA HIS A 108 -22.87 22.64 -21.45
C HIS A 108 -21.44 22.96 -21.01
N LEU A 109 -20.48 22.21 -21.53
CA LEU A 109 -19.06 22.47 -21.32
C LEU A 109 -18.68 23.84 -21.91
N GLN A 110 -18.29 24.79 -21.05
CA GLN A 110 -17.95 26.16 -21.48
C GLN A 110 -16.68 26.22 -22.35
N SER A 111 -15.73 25.29 -22.17
CA SER A 111 -14.47 25.27 -22.92
C SER A 111 -13.94 23.84 -23.12
N PRO A 112 -14.58 23.04 -24.00
CA PRO A 112 -14.28 21.62 -24.16
C PRO A 112 -12.84 21.36 -24.65
N ILE A 113 -12.31 22.23 -25.52
CA ILE A 113 -10.94 22.11 -26.05
C ILE A 113 -9.91 22.30 -24.93
N VAL A 114 -10.14 23.24 -24.01
CA VAL A 114 -9.24 23.47 -22.88
C VAL A 114 -9.23 22.25 -21.95
N ALA A 115 -10.40 21.66 -21.69
CA ALA A 115 -10.51 20.43 -20.91
C ALA A 115 -9.73 19.27 -21.56
N ILE A 116 -9.83 19.07 -22.88
CA ILE A 116 -9.07 18.04 -23.60
C ILE A 116 -7.56 18.26 -23.47
N VAL A 117 -7.08 19.49 -23.67
CA VAL A 117 -5.64 19.81 -23.57
C VAL A 117 -5.13 19.52 -22.16
N ILE A 118 -5.87 19.93 -21.13
CA ILE A 118 -5.51 19.66 -19.73
C ILE A 118 -5.50 18.16 -19.44
N LEU A 119 -6.52 17.41 -19.90
CA LEU A 119 -6.57 15.96 -19.74
C LEU A 119 -5.38 15.27 -20.44
N ALA A 120 -5.01 15.72 -21.64
CA ALA A 120 -3.86 15.17 -22.36
C ALA A 120 -2.53 15.43 -21.61
N VAL A 121 -2.35 16.64 -21.07
CA VAL A 121 -1.18 16.97 -20.23
C VAL A 121 -1.19 16.14 -18.94
N ALA A 122 -2.34 16.00 -18.28
CA ALA A 122 -2.48 15.18 -17.09
C ALA A 122 -2.13 13.72 -17.37
N ILE A 123 -2.63 13.11 -18.46
CA ILE A 123 -2.29 11.74 -18.88
C ILE A 123 -0.78 11.58 -19.11
N ALA A 124 -0.12 12.58 -19.70
CA ALA A 124 1.32 12.53 -19.92
C ALA A 124 2.13 12.58 -18.61
N LEU A 125 1.75 13.47 -17.69
CA LEU A 125 2.40 13.61 -16.39
C LEU A 125 2.15 12.40 -15.49
N GLU A 126 0.89 11.96 -15.40
CA GLU A 126 0.48 10.77 -14.66
C GLU A 126 1.15 9.51 -15.22
N GLY A 127 1.20 9.38 -16.55
CA GLY A 127 1.89 8.28 -17.21
C GLY A 127 3.39 8.22 -16.90
N TYR A 128 4.03 9.38 -16.69
CA TYR A 128 5.42 9.46 -16.23
C TYR A 128 5.58 9.02 -14.77
N SER A 129 4.67 9.45 -13.88
CA SER A 129 4.63 9.01 -12.47
C SER A 129 4.44 7.48 -12.38
N PHE A 130 3.40 6.97 -13.05
CA PHE A 130 3.08 5.56 -13.12
C PHE A 130 4.26 4.73 -13.64
N ARG A 131 4.91 5.19 -14.72
CA ARG A 131 6.08 4.50 -15.28
C ARG A 131 7.21 4.41 -14.26
N THR A 132 7.43 5.45 -13.47
CA THR A 132 8.45 5.47 -12.42
C THR A 132 8.12 4.46 -11.32
N ALA A 133 6.90 4.52 -10.78
CA ALA A 133 6.42 3.58 -9.76
C ALA A 133 6.47 2.12 -10.25
N PHE A 134 6.09 1.89 -11.51
CA PHE A 134 6.12 0.57 -12.15
C PHE A 134 7.54 0.03 -12.28
N ILE A 135 8.50 0.86 -12.72
CA ILE A 135 9.91 0.46 -12.85
C ILE A 135 10.52 0.12 -11.49
N GLU A 136 10.26 0.94 -10.46
CA GLU A 136 10.76 0.70 -9.10
C GLU A 136 10.12 -0.54 -8.45
N SER A 137 8.86 -0.84 -8.77
CA SER A 137 8.13 -2.00 -8.23
C SER A 137 8.46 -3.31 -8.95
N ARG A 138 8.88 -3.26 -10.21
CA ARG A 138 9.22 -4.44 -11.03
C ARG A 138 10.28 -5.36 -10.40
N PRO A 139 11.42 -4.89 -9.86
CA PRO A 139 12.39 -5.76 -9.19
C PRO A 139 11.82 -6.38 -7.91
N LEU A 140 10.90 -5.70 -7.21
CA LEU A 140 10.26 -6.18 -5.99
C LEU A 140 9.16 -7.22 -6.26
N LYS A 141 8.44 -7.07 -7.39
CA LYS A 141 7.46 -8.06 -7.87
C LYS A 141 8.11 -9.40 -8.20
N GLY A 142 9.33 -9.37 -8.77
CA GLY A 142 9.99 -10.57 -9.28
C GLY A 142 9.08 -11.33 -10.27
N GLY A 143 8.95 -12.64 -10.07
CA GLY A 143 8.13 -13.52 -10.91
C GLY A 143 6.62 -13.50 -10.62
N ALA A 144 6.16 -12.82 -9.56
CA ALA A 144 4.75 -12.79 -9.20
C ALA A 144 3.90 -11.99 -10.22
N SER A 145 2.60 -12.27 -10.29
CA SER A 145 1.65 -11.39 -10.99
C SER A 145 1.47 -10.06 -10.24
N TRP A 146 1.00 -9.01 -10.92
CA TRP A 146 0.73 -7.71 -10.28
C TRP A 146 -0.32 -7.81 -9.17
N TRP A 147 -1.35 -8.62 -9.36
CA TRP A 147 -2.36 -8.86 -8.32
C TRP A 147 -1.77 -9.57 -7.10
N GLN A 148 -0.93 -10.58 -7.30
CA GLN A 148 -0.20 -11.22 -6.20
C GLN A 148 0.76 -10.25 -5.51
N PHE A 149 1.40 -9.33 -6.24
CA PHE A 149 2.26 -8.33 -5.64
C PHE A 149 1.49 -7.36 -4.75
N ILE A 150 0.35 -6.85 -5.22
CA ILE A 150 -0.52 -5.97 -4.44
C ILE A 150 -0.97 -6.67 -3.14
N ARG A 151 -1.40 -7.94 -3.24
CA ARG A 151 -1.93 -8.72 -2.10
C ARG A 151 -0.86 -9.31 -1.16
N ASN A 152 0.34 -9.57 -1.66
CA ASN A 152 1.40 -10.20 -0.86
C ASN A 152 2.44 -9.18 -0.38
N SER A 153 2.37 -7.93 -0.82
CA SER A 153 3.30 -6.90 -0.39
C SER A 153 3.02 -6.54 1.07
N ARG A 154 4.06 -6.66 1.89
CA ARG A 154 4.06 -6.22 3.30
C ARG A 154 4.52 -4.78 3.47
N ASN A 155 4.89 -4.14 2.37
CA ASN A 155 5.05 -2.71 2.26
C ASN A 155 3.73 -2.11 1.74
N PRO A 156 3.03 -1.30 2.54
CA PRO A 156 1.72 -0.76 2.17
C PRO A 156 1.83 0.38 1.14
N GLU A 157 2.97 1.09 1.08
CA GLU A 157 3.08 2.31 0.28
C GLU A 157 3.11 2.02 -1.22
N LEU A 158 3.86 1.01 -1.66
CA LEU A 158 4.00 0.73 -3.10
C LEU A 158 2.72 0.21 -3.77
N PRO A 159 1.97 -0.75 -3.20
CA PRO A 159 0.67 -1.15 -3.75
C PRO A 159 -0.33 0.00 -3.80
N VAL A 160 -0.35 0.87 -2.78
CA VAL A 160 -1.21 2.06 -2.74
C VAL A 160 -0.89 2.98 -3.91
N VAL A 161 0.38 3.38 -4.09
CA VAL A 161 0.79 4.27 -5.19
C VAL A 161 0.50 3.64 -6.56
N LEU A 162 0.76 2.35 -6.74
CA LEU A 162 0.47 1.70 -8.02
C LEU A 162 -1.03 1.66 -8.35
N LEU A 163 -1.88 1.36 -7.36
CA LEU A 163 -3.33 1.34 -7.54
C LEU A 163 -3.89 2.75 -7.74
N GLU A 164 -3.32 3.74 -7.04
CA GLU A 164 -3.62 5.17 -7.20
C GLU A 164 -3.33 5.62 -8.63
N ASP A 165 -2.08 5.53 -9.09
CA ASP A 165 -1.65 5.97 -10.42
C ASP A 165 -2.40 5.21 -11.54
N THR A 166 -2.66 3.92 -11.35
CA THR A 166 -3.49 3.14 -12.29
C THR A 166 -4.93 3.66 -12.33
N GLY A 167 -5.50 3.94 -11.15
CA GLY A 167 -6.83 4.52 -11.01
C GLY A 167 -6.92 5.89 -11.64
N ALA A 168 -5.92 6.74 -11.44
CA ALA A 168 -5.83 8.07 -12.02
C ALA A 168 -5.78 8.01 -13.55
N LEU A 169 -4.94 7.15 -14.14
CA LEU A 169 -4.87 6.98 -15.59
C LEU A 169 -6.18 6.47 -16.20
N LEU A 170 -6.81 5.47 -15.57
CA LEU A 170 -8.12 4.96 -16.02
C LEU A 170 -9.21 6.02 -15.84
N GLY A 171 -9.17 6.79 -14.75
CA GLY A 171 -10.09 7.88 -14.50
C GLY A 171 -9.96 9.00 -15.54
N LEU A 172 -8.73 9.40 -15.87
CA LEU A 172 -8.44 10.35 -16.94
C LEU A 172 -8.92 9.85 -18.30
N ALA A 173 -8.80 8.54 -18.57
CA ALA A 173 -9.35 7.94 -19.79
C ALA A 173 -10.89 8.01 -19.83
N PHE A 174 -11.57 7.76 -18.70
CA PHE A 174 -13.02 7.92 -18.60
C PHE A 174 -13.46 9.38 -18.76
N ALA A 175 -12.73 10.33 -18.16
CA ALA A 175 -12.98 11.76 -18.34
C ALA A 175 -12.82 12.18 -19.81
N LEU A 176 -11.73 11.76 -20.46
CA LEU A 176 -11.48 12.07 -21.86
C LEU A 176 -12.57 11.47 -22.77
N PHE A 177 -13.02 10.25 -22.47
CA PHE A 177 -14.13 9.62 -23.17
C PHE A 177 -15.45 10.41 -22.98
N GLY A 178 -15.79 10.78 -21.75
CA GLY A 178 -17.02 11.53 -21.45
C GLY A 178 -17.05 12.90 -22.12
N VAL A 179 -15.96 13.67 -22.01
CA VAL A 179 -15.81 14.98 -22.67
C VAL A 179 -15.80 14.83 -24.19
N GLY A 180 -15.09 13.84 -24.73
CA GLY A 180 -15.02 13.58 -26.17
C GLY A 180 -16.39 13.22 -26.76
N MET A 181 -17.13 12.34 -26.10
CA MET A 181 -18.49 11.97 -26.51
C MET A 181 -19.45 13.16 -26.40
N THR A 182 -19.32 13.99 -25.38
CA THR A 182 -20.12 15.23 -25.25
C THR A 182 -19.91 16.16 -26.46
N ILE A 183 -18.67 16.31 -26.94
CA ILE A 183 -18.35 17.15 -28.10
C ILE A 183 -18.90 16.54 -29.39
N VAL A 184 -18.74 15.23 -29.59
CA VAL A 184 -19.17 14.56 -30.83
C VAL A 184 -20.69 14.46 -30.94
N THR A 185 -21.37 14.18 -29.83
CA THR A 185 -22.83 13.97 -29.80
C THR A 185 -23.61 15.25 -29.53
N GLY A 186 -22.97 16.25 -28.92
CA GLY A 186 -23.64 17.44 -28.39
C GLY A 186 -24.43 17.19 -27.10
N ASP A 187 -24.37 15.98 -26.53
CA ASP A 187 -25.12 15.60 -25.33
C ASP A 187 -24.22 15.65 -24.07
N PRO A 188 -24.41 16.62 -23.16
CA PRO A 188 -23.63 16.77 -21.92
C PRO A 188 -23.79 15.62 -20.92
N VAL A 189 -24.76 14.71 -21.09
CA VAL A 189 -24.94 13.54 -20.22
C VAL A 189 -23.71 12.61 -20.27
N TRP A 190 -22.97 12.58 -21.38
CA TRP A 190 -21.77 11.75 -21.51
C TRP A 190 -20.64 12.14 -20.55
N ASP A 191 -20.49 13.43 -20.24
CA ASP A 191 -19.54 13.90 -19.22
C ASP A 191 -19.95 13.43 -17.82
N GLY A 192 -21.26 13.43 -17.54
CA GLY A 192 -21.82 12.87 -16.31
C GLY A 192 -21.59 11.36 -16.17
N ILE A 193 -21.77 10.59 -17.26
CA ILE A 193 -21.47 9.14 -17.29
C ILE A 193 -19.99 8.87 -17.05
N GLY A 194 -19.10 9.64 -17.69
CA GLY A 194 -17.66 9.55 -17.45
C GLY A 194 -17.30 9.82 -15.98
N THR A 195 -17.89 10.86 -15.40
CA THR A 195 -17.72 11.22 -13.98
C THR A 195 -18.22 10.10 -13.04
N MET A 196 -19.37 9.48 -13.35
CA MET A 196 -19.89 8.33 -12.60
C MET A 196 -18.96 7.11 -12.67
N ALA A 197 -18.40 6.82 -13.84
CA ALA A 197 -17.45 5.71 -14.03
C ALA A 197 -16.18 5.91 -13.18
N ILE A 198 -15.68 7.15 -13.09
CA ILE A 198 -14.57 7.52 -12.19
C ILE A 198 -14.96 7.24 -10.73
N GLY A 199 -16.15 7.68 -10.30
CA GLY A 199 -16.62 7.45 -8.93
C GLY A 199 -16.71 5.97 -8.54
N VAL A 200 -17.21 5.11 -9.45
CA VAL A 200 -17.23 3.66 -9.25
C VAL A 200 -15.83 3.08 -9.17
N LEU A 201 -14.93 3.48 -10.08
CA LEU A 201 -13.54 3.04 -10.09
C LEU A 201 -12.83 3.37 -8.77
N LEU A 202 -12.94 4.61 -8.29
CA LEU A 202 -12.38 5.04 -7.01
C LEU A 202 -12.95 4.23 -5.84
N GLY A 203 -14.24 3.91 -5.87
CA GLY A 203 -14.88 3.07 -4.86
C GLY A 203 -14.33 1.65 -4.83
N ILE A 204 -14.08 1.05 -6.01
CA ILE A 204 -13.44 -0.27 -6.12
C ILE A 204 -12.02 -0.22 -5.54
N ILE A 205 -11.22 0.78 -5.93
CA ILE A 205 -9.85 0.96 -5.42
C ILE A 205 -9.86 1.14 -3.90
N ALA A 206 -10.76 1.98 -3.36
CA ALA A 206 -10.92 2.20 -1.93
C ALA A 206 -11.17 0.89 -1.19
N ILE A 207 -12.10 0.05 -1.68
CA ILE A 207 -12.43 -1.24 -1.06
C ILE A 207 -11.23 -2.19 -1.09
N VAL A 208 -10.55 -2.32 -2.23
CA VAL A 208 -9.37 -3.18 -2.37
C VAL A 208 -8.28 -2.76 -1.38
N LEU A 209 -7.95 -1.47 -1.35
CA LEU A 209 -6.94 -0.93 -0.43
C LEU A 209 -7.35 -1.08 1.03
N MET A 210 -8.61 -0.81 1.38
CA MET A 210 -9.09 -0.97 2.76
C MET A 210 -8.99 -2.42 3.24
N VAL A 211 -9.35 -3.40 2.42
CA VAL A 211 -9.26 -4.82 2.77
C VAL A 211 -7.81 -5.23 3.02
N GLU A 212 -6.91 -4.83 2.14
CA GLU A 212 -5.49 -5.16 2.23
C GLU A 212 -4.83 -4.49 3.45
N MET A 213 -5.04 -3.18 3.61
CA MET A 213 -4.45 -2.43 4.72
C MET A 213 -5.01 -2.85 6.08
N LYS A 214 -6.30 -3.23 6.15
CA LYS A 214 -6.90 -3.77 7.38
C LYS A 214 -6.20 -5.06 7.81
N SER A 215 -5.91 -5.95 6.88
CA SER A 215 -5.26 -7.23 7.16
C SER A 215 -3.86 -7.02 7.76
N LEU A 216 -3.06 -6.13 7.18
CA LEU A 216 -1.75 -5.72 7.71
C LEU A 216 -1.84 -5.07 9.10
N LEU A 217 -2.90 -4.29 9.37
CA LEU A 217 -3.11 -3.64 10.67
C LEU A 217 -3.49 -4.64 11.78
N ILE A 218 -4.28 -5.67 11.44
CA ILE A 218 -4.59 -6.79 12.35
C ILE A 218 -3.32 -7.58 12.68
N GLY A 219 -2.39 -7.66 11.71
CA GLY A 219 -1.05 -8.19 11.86
C GLY A 219 -0.93 -9.56 11.22
N GLU A 220 -0.55 -9.56 9.95
CA GLU A 220 -0.33 -10.77 9.16
C GLU A 220 0.94 -11.51 9.56
N GLY A 221 0.93 -12.83 9.35
CA GLY A 221 2.11 -13.66 9.50
C GLY A 221 3.12 -13.52 8.36
N ALA A 222 4.26 -14.17 8.55
CA ALA A 222 5.29 -14.34 7.55
C ALA A 222 4.70 -14.93 6.24
N THR A 223 5.27 -14.55 5.11
CA THR A 223 4.95 -15.20 3.82
C THR A 223 5.35 -16.67 3.86
N ALA A 224 4.75 -17.52 3.01
CA ALA A 224 5.08 -18.95 2.96
C ALA A 224 6.59 -19.23 2.78
N ALA A 225 7.28 -18.42 1.97
CA ALA A 225 8.72 -18.54 1.77
C ALA A 225 9.52 -18.21 3.05
N GLN A 226 9.12 -17.17 3.78
CA GLN A 226 9.75 -16.79 5.04
C GLN A 226 9.43 -17.80 6.14
N GLU A 227 8.19 -18.29 6.21
CA GLU A 227 7.78 -19.32 7.17
C GLU A 227 8.60 -20.60 6.96
N GLN A 228 8.75 -21.06 5.71
CA GLN A 228 9.60 -22.21 5.39
C GLN A 228 11.06 -21.97 5.76
N ALA A 229 11.59 -20.77 5.50
CA ALA A 229 12.96 -20.41 5.88
C ALA A 229 13.15 -20.39 7.41
N ILE A 230 12.19 -19.86 8.17
CA ILE A 230 12.20 -19.84 9.64
C ILE A 230 12.14 -21.25 10.18
N LEU A 231 11.18 -22.07 9.72
CA LEU A 231 11.03 -23.45 10.17
C LEU A 231 12.27 -24.29 9.83
N GLY A 232 12.84 -24.12 8.63
CA GLY A 232 14.07 -24.79 8.23
C GLY A 232 15.29 -24.34 9.04
N ALA A 233 15.40 -23.05 9.37
CA ALA A 233 16.46 -22.53 10.21
C ALA A 233 16.40 -23.10 11.64
N LEU A 234 15.20 -23.11 12.23
CA LEU A 234 14.95 -23.66 13.57
C LEU A 234 15.21 -25.18 13.60
N ALA A 235 14.60 -25.95 12.70
CA ALA A 235 14.77 -27.40 12.65
C ALA A 235 16.19 -27.84 12.27
N GLY A 236 16.94 -27.00 11.56
CA GLY A 236 18.35 -27.23 11.24
C GLY A 236 19.33 -26.80 12.34
N THR A 237 18.85 -26.40 13.52
CA THR A 237 19.71 -26.04 14.64
C THR A 237 20.10 -27.29 15.42
N GLU A 238 21.38 -27.43 15.76
CA GLU A 238 21.86 -28.53 16.59
C GLU A 238 21.09 -28.57 17.92
N HIS A 239 20.71 -29.77 18.38
CA HIS A 239 19.89 -30.02 19.58
C HIS A 239 18.42 -29.58 19.51
N VAL A 240 17.95 -29.02 18.38
CA VAL A 240 16.51 -28.84 18.14
C VAL A 240 15.99 -30.09 17.41
N GLU A 241 15.08 -30.82 18.07
CA GLU A 241 14.50 -32.05 17.51
C GLU A 241 13.37 -31.74 16.53
N ARG A 242 12.50 -30.80 16.91
CA ARG A 242 11.48 -30.23 16.02
C ARG A 242 10.96 -28.89 16.50
N VAL A 243 10.28 -28.19 15.60
CA VAL A 243 9.44 -27.04 15.94
C VAL A 243 8.05 -27.55 16.34
N ILE A 244 7.62 -27.29 17.58
CA ILE A 244 6.31 -27.71 18.10
C ILE A 244 5.22 -26.81 17.52
N HIS A 245 5.40 -25.50 17.61
CA HIS A 245 4.58 -24.52 16.90
C HIS A 245 5.37 -23.24 16.65
N CYS A 246 5.03 -22.52 15.60
CA CYS A 246 5.62 -21.24 15.26
C CYS A 246 4.49 -20.28 14.88
N ARG A 247 4.50 -19.08 15.46
CA ARG A 247 3.60 -17.98 15.12
C ARG A 247 4.45 -16.79 14.75
N THR A 248 4.07 -16.13 13.67
CA THR A 248 4.77 -14.96 13.18
C THR A 248 3.81 -13.82 13.00
N GLN A 249 4.30 -12.59 13.14
CA GLN A 249 3.49 -11.39 12.91
C GLN A 249 4.35 -10.22 12.47
N TYR A 250 3.93 -9.52 11.43
CA TYR A 250 4.54 -8.26 11.03
C TYR A 250 4.24 -7.16 12.06
N LEU A 251 5.30 -6.53 12.57
CA LEU A 251 5.25 -5.35 13.45
C LEU A 251 5.41 -4.06 12.65
N GLY A 252 6.01 -4.15 11.47
CA GLY A 252 6.10 -3.13 10.44
C GLY A 252 6.60 -3.75 9.14
N PRO A 253 6.69 -3.01 8.02
CA PRO A 253 7.08 -3.58 6.73
C PRO A 253 8.45 -4.28 6.72
N GLU A 254 9.37 -3.84 7.58
CA GLU A 254 10.72 -4.39 7.71
C GLU A 254 10.98 -5.11 9.05
N GLU A 255 9.93 -5.39 9.82
CA GLU A 255 10.05 -5.96 11.15
C GLU A 255 9.03 -7.08 11.37
N LEU A 256 9.56 -8.28 11.62
CA LEU A 256 8.80 -9.51 11.84
C LEU A 256 9.07 -10.03 13.26
N LEU A 257 7.99 -10.29 13.99
CA LEU A 257 7.97 -11.06 15.22
C LEU A 257 7.93 -12.55 14.90
N VAL A 258 8.82 -13.32 15.53
CA VAL A 258 8.81 -14.79 15.50
C VAL A 258 8.67 -15.30 16.92
N ALA A 259 7.55 -15.95 17.23
CA ALA A 259 7.32 -16.62 18.49
C ALA A 259 7.19 -18.12 18.22
N ALA A 260 8.15 -18.91 18.67
CA ALA A 260 8.19 -20.33 18.40
C ALA A 260 8.47 -21.15 19.66
N LYS A 261 7.85 -22.32 19.71
CA LYS A 261 8.12 -23.33 20.71
C LYS A 261 8.90 -24.46 20.06
N ILE A 262 10.08 -24.76 20.59
CA ILE A 262 11.01 -25.73 20.02
C ILE A 262 11.26 -26.87 20.99
N ALA A 263 11.20 -28.10 20.48
CA ALA A 263 11.58 -29.29 21.22
C ALA A 263 13.11 -29.38 21.22
N ILE A 264 13.72 -29.35 22.40
CA ILE A 264 15.16 -29.48 22.57
C ILE A 264 15.48 -30.84 23.17
N THR A 265 16.55 -31.46 22.69
CA THR A 265 17.03 -32.73 23.24
C THR A 265 17.25 -32.61 24.75
N PRO A 266 16.77 -33.58 25.55
CA PRO A 266 16.96 -33.55 27.00
C PRO A 266 18.44 -33.38 27.37
N SER A 267 18.78 -32.24 27.98
CA SER A 267 20.13 -31.97 28.51
C SER A 267 20.09 -31.78 30.02
N ALA A 268 21.21 -32.09 30.69
CA ALA A 268 21.33 -31.94 32.14
C ALA A 268 21.67 -30.49 32.58
N ASP A 269 21.99 -29.61 31.63
CA ASP A 269 22.59 -28.29 31.89
C ASP A 269 21.86 -27.14 31.18
N LEU A 270 21.45 -26.14 31.96
CA LEU A 270 20.81 -24.92 31.47
C LEU A 270 21.68 -24.09 30.49
N PRO A 271 23.01 -23.98 30.66
CA PRO A 271 23.86 -23.26 29.70
C PRO A 271 23.77 -23.80 28.27
N ARG A 272 23.61 -25.12 28.11
CA ARG A 272 23.48 -25.73 26.77
C ARG A 272 22.13 -25.41 26.12
N VAL A 273 21.05 -25.37 26.90
CA VAL A 273 19.74 -24.92 26.44
C VAL A 273 19.82 -23.47 25.96
N ALA A 274 20.43 -22.59 26.75
CA ALA A 274 20.62 -21.18 26.37
C ALA A 274 21.44 -21.03 25.08
N ALA A 275 22.57 -21.75 24.96
CA ALA A 275 23.39 -21.73 23.75
C ALA A 275 22.63 -22.25 22.50
N THR A 276 21.75 -23.23 22.68
CA THR A 276 20.89 -23.77 21.61
C THR A 276 19.89 -22.71 21.14
N ILE A 277 19.25 -22.00 22.07
CA ILE A 277 18.34 -20.89 21.77
C ILE A 277 19.08 -19.78 21.02
N ASP A 278 20.23 -19.33 21.53
CA ASP A 278 21.03 -18.28 20.87
C ASP A 278 21.46 -18.66 19.45
N ALA A 279 21.79 -19.94 19.23
CA ALA A 279 22.13 -20.46 17.91
C ALA A 279 20.92 -20.48 16.98
N ALA A 280 19.75 -20.93 17.47
CA ALA A 280 18.50 -20.92 16.71
C ALA A 280 18.10 -19.50 16.31
N GLU A 281 18.19 -18.53 17.23
CA GLU A 281 17.90 -17.13 16.95
C GLU A 281 18.81 -16.55 15.87
N ARG A 282 20.13 -16.78 15.94
CA ARG A 282 21.06 -16.33 14.89
C ARG A 282 20.71 -16.91 13.53
N ARG A 283 20.43 -18.22 13.45
CA ARG A 283 20.08 -18.89 12.19
C ARG A 283 18.80 -18.33 11.59
N VAL A 284 17.79 -18.04 12.42
CA VAL A 284 16.56 -17.39 11.96
C VAL A 284 16.84 -15.98 11.41
N ARG A 285 17.68 -15.18 12.09
CA ARG A 285 18.06 -13.84 11.60
C ARG A 285 18.86 -13.89 10.30
N GLU A 286 19.73 -14.88 10.13
CA GLU A 286 20.48 -15.09 8.88
C GLU A 286 19.57 -15.48 7.73
N ALA A 287 18.61 -16.39 7.97
CA ALA A 287 17.66 -16.85 6.96
C ALA A 287 16.61 -15.80 6.60
N VAL A 288 16.13 -15.04 7.60
CA VAL A 288 15.11 -13.99 7.45
C VAL A 288 15.56 -12.73 8.19
N PRO A 289 16.32 -11.83 7.54
CA PRO A 289 16.89 -10.64 8.18
C PRO A 289 15.91 -9.67 8.84
N ILE A 290 14.63 -9.71 8.43
CA ILE A 290 13.57 -8.89 9.04
C ILE A 290 13.01 -9.48 10.35
N ALA A 291 13.39 -10.71 10.73
CA ALA A 291 13.01 -11.33 12.00
C ALA A 291 13.78 -10.70 13.17
N GLN A 292 13.41 -9.47 13.53
CA GLN A 292 14.14 -8.66 14.51
C GLN A 292 13.76 -9.00 15.94
N VAL A 293 12.51 -9.40 16.18
CA VAL A 293 11.99 -9.79 17.49
C VAL A 293 11.72 -11.29 17.47
N ILE A 294 12.45 -12.03 18.29
CA ILE A 294 12.37 -13.50 18.35
C ILE A 294 12.14 -13.91 19.80
N TYR A 295 11.16 -14.78 20.03
CA TYR A 295 10.92 -15.45 21.30
C TYR A 295 10.89 -16.96 21.05
N LEU A 296 11.88 -17.66 21.60
CA LEU A 296 11.95 -19.12 21.54
C LEU A 296 11.66 -19.71 22.92
N GLU A 297 10.60 -20.50 23.02
CA GLU A 297 10.26 -21.28 24.22
C GLU A 297 10.82 -22.70 24.07
N PRO A 298 11.78 -23.13 24.90
CA PRO A 298 12.25 -24.51 24.90
C PRO A 298 11.25 -25.43 25.61
N ASP A 299 11.00 -26.62 25.07
CA ASP A 299 10.24 -27.69 25.74
C ASP A 299 10.79 -29.06 25.34
N LEU A 300 10.26 -30.11 25.96
CA LEU A 300 10.54 -31.49 25.62
C LEU A 300 9.52 -32.00 24.61
N ASP A 301 9.93 -32.91 23.72
CA ASP A 301 8.96 -33.58 22.87
C ASP A 301 8.15 -34.60 23.67
N ARG A 302 6.86 -34.28 23.90
CA ARG A 302 5.92 -35.14 24.62
C ARG A 302 5.04 -35.97 23.69
N SER A 303 5.19 -35.82 22.37
CA SER A 303 4.36 -36.56 21.41
C SER A 303 4.68 -38.06 21.36
N ALA A 304 5.90 -38.46 21.75
CA ALA A 304 6.28 -39.86 21.92
C ALA A 304 5.73 -40.50 23.21
N ALA A 305 5.17 -39.72 24.16
CA ALA A 305 4.66 -40.25 25.43
C ALA A 305 3.17 -40.68 25.36
N ILE A 306 2.51 -40.48 24.22
CA ILE A 306 1.08 -40.80 24.00
C ILE A 306 0.90 -42.05 23.11
N SER A 307 2.00 -42.69 22.68
CA SER A 307 2.02 -43.97 21.95
C SER A 307 2.52 -45.10 22.85
#